data_AF-A0A0B6AY65-F1
#
_entry.id   AF-A0A0B6AY65-F1
#
_cell.length_a   1.000
_cell.length_b   1.000
_cell.length_c   1.000
_cell.angle_alpha   90.00
_cell.angle_beta   90.00
_cell.angle_gamma   90.00
#
_symmetry.space_group_name_H-M   'P 1'
#
loop_
_entity.id
_entity.type
_entity.pdbx_description
1 polymer ?
#
loop_
_entity_poly.entity_id
_entity_poly.type
_entity_poly.pdbx_seq_one_letter_code
_entity_poly.pdbx_strand_id
1 'polypeptide(L)' 'MTIHKVDTEVLYMDKRFKVIHVYNSGYCEIRKISNSYQVELALLTDLDTIK' A
#
# COMPACT_ATOMS: atom_id res chain seq x y z
N MET A 1 -10.50 -6.72 -5.23
CA MET A 1 -9.58 -7.66 -4.56
C MET A 1 -9.08 -6.94 -3.32
N THR A 2 -9.60 -7.29 -2.15
CA THR A 2 -9.41 -6.47 -0.95
C THR A 2 -8.03 -6.76 -0.35
N ILE A 3 -7.16 -5.75 -0.33
CA ILE A 3 -5.82 -5.89 0.27
C ILE A 3 -5.99 -5.94 1.78
N HIS A 4 -6.05 -7.15 2.33
CA HIS A 4 -6.14 -7.40 3.78
C HIS A 4 -4.78 -7.73 4.41
N LYS A 5 -3.72 -7.81 3.61
CA LYS A 5 -2.42 -8.30 4.06
C LYS A 5 -1.40 -7.18 4.11
N VAL A 6 -0.94 -6.91 5.33
CA VAL A 6 0.34 -6.26 5.58
C VAL A 6 1.43 -7.04 4.83
N ASP A 7 2.44 -6.33 4.35
CA ASP A 7 3.58 -6.83 3.58
C ASP A 7 3.28 -7.19 2.11
N THR A 8 2.10 -6.82 1.60
CA THR A 8 1.76 -6.95 0.18
C THR A 8 2.41 -5.85 -0.65
N GLU A 9 3.02 -6.21 -1.78
CA GLU A 9 3.50 -5.23 -2.77
C GLU A 9 2.34 -4.72 -3.64
N VAL A 10 2.29 -3.40 -3.79
CA VAL A 10 1.21 -2.69 -4.48
C VAL A 10 1.78 -1.62 -5.39
N LEU A 11 1.05 -1.35 -6.47
CA LEU A 11 1.24 -0.21 -7.35
C LEU A 11 0.37 0.94 -6.87
N TYR A 12 0.98 2.11 -6.72
CA TYR A 12 0.32 3.37 -6.43
C TYR A 12 1.01 4.47 -7.23
N MET A 13 0.27 5.22 -8.04
CA MET A 13 0.83 6.27 -8.91
C MET A 13 2.07 5.81 -9.72
N ASP A 14 1.96 4.65 -10.39
CA ASP A 14 3.03 4.02 -11.20
C ASP A 14 4.33 3.66 -10.45
N LYS A 15 4.29 3.66 -9.11
CA LYS A 15 5.43 3.31 -8.25
C LYS A 15 5.08 2.13 -7.36
N ARG A 16 6.10 1.38 -6.94
CA ARG A 16 5.94 0.21 -6.09
C ARG A 16 6.10 0.54 -4.62
N PHE A 17 5.14 0.09 -3.83
CA PHE A 17 5.10 0.25 -2.40
C PHE A 17 4.78 -1.07 -1.73
N LYS A 18 4.97 -1.11 -0.42
CA LYS A 18 4.57 -2.20 0.45
C LYS A 18 3.53 -1.71 1.43
N VAL A 19 2.41 -2.40 1.55
CA VAL A 19 1.39 -2.08 2.55
C VAL A 19 1.93 -2.44 3.93
N ILE A 20 1.93 -1.49 4.87
CA ILE A 20 2.41 -1.72 6.24
C ILE A 20 1.26 -1.74 7.26
N HIS A 21 0.16 -1.05 6.96
CA HIS A 21 -1.02 -1.04 7.80
C HIS A 21 -2.28 -0.84 6.97
N VAL A 22 -3.39 -1.45 7.37
CA VAL A 22 -4.70 -1.29 6.73
C VAL A 22 -5.71 -0.92 7.81
N TYR A 23 -6.36 0.22 7.64
CA TYR A 23 -7.38 0.72 8.55
C TYR A 23 -8.76 0.21 8.14
N ASN A 24 -9.63 0.02 9.12
CA ASN A 24 -11.04 -0.32 8.89
C ASN A 24 -11.82 0.79 8.13
N SER A 25 -11.26 1.99 8.02
CA SER A 25 -11.81 3.11 7.24
C SER A 25 -11.61 2.96 5.72
N GLY A 26 -10.88 1.94 5.26
CA GLY A 26 -10.54 1.77 3.84
C GLY A 26 -9.25 2.48 3.41
N TYR A 27 -8.59 3.17 4.34
CA TYR A 27 -7.24 3.71 4.13
C TYR A 27 -6.18 2.68 4.49
N CYS A 28 -4.98 2.87 3.97
CA CYS A 28 -3.82 2.07 4.29
C CYS A 28 -2.55 2.91 4.27
N GLU A 29 -1.59 2.52 5.09
CA GLU A 29 -0.24 3.05 5.05
C GLU A 29 0.59 2.21 4.09
N ILE A 30 1.23 2.88 3.15
CA ILE A 30 2.12 2.28 2.17
C ILE A 30 3.51 2.86 2.33
N ARG A 31 4.52 2.02 2.11
CA ARG A 31 5.92 2.40 2.24
C ARG A 31 6.67 2.13 0.95
N LYS A 32 7.47 3.09 0.49
CA LYS A 32 8.28 2.88 -0.72
C LYS A 32 9.24 1.71 -0.51
N ILE A 33 9.31 0.80 -1.49
CA ILE A 33 10.26 -0.33 -1.43
C ILE A 33 11.70 0.18 -1.44
N SER A 34 11.97 1.22 -2.22
CA SER A 34 13.30 1.84 -2.34
C SER A 34 13.69 2.72 -1.15
N ASN A 35 12.75 3.10 -0.27
CA ASN A 35 13.01 3.96 0.88
C ASN A 35 12.09 3.62 2.05
N SER A 36 12.65 2.94 3.05
CA SER A 36 11.92 2.47 4.23
C SER A 36 11.52 3.55 5.24
N TYR A 37 11.93 4.80 5.05
CA TYR A 37 11.60 5.91 5.96
C TYR A 37 10.40 6.73 5.49
N GLN A 38 9.98 6.58 4.23
CA GLN A 38 8.85 7.32 3.68
C GLN A 38 7.59 6.45 3.68
N VAL A 39 6.65 6.82 4.55
CA VAL A 39 5.30 6.25 4.62
C VAL A 39 4.31 7.25 4.05
N GLU A 40 3.36 6.76 3.25
CA GLU A 40 2.29 7.53 2.64
C GLU A 40 0.95 6.89 2.99
N LEU A 41 -0.10 7.71 3.12
CA LEU A 41 -1.46 7.25 3.34
C LEU A 41 -2.20 7.22 2.01
N ALA A 42 -2.77 6.07 1.65
CA ALA A 42 -3.52 5.87 0.41
C ALA A 42 -4.85 5.16 0.67
N LEU A 43 -5.83 5.36 -0.22
CA LEU A 43 -7.05 4.56 -0.21
C LEU A 43 -6.75 3.17 -0.80
N LEU A 44 -7.31 2.13 -0.18
CA LEU A 44 -7.18 0.75 -0.69
C LEU A 44 -7.70 0.58 -2.12
N THR A 45 -8.68 1.40 -2.52
CA THR A 45 -9.27 1.39 -3.86
C THR A 45 -8.33 1.91 -4.94
N ASP A 46 -7.33 2.70 -4.54
CA ASP A 46 -6.38 3.32 -5.45
C ASP A 46 -5.11 2.46 -5.62
N LEU A 47 -5.06 1.32 -4.92
CA LEU A 47 -3.93 0.40 -4.95
C LEU A 47 -4.22 -0.78 -5.87
N ASP A 48 -3.28 -1.03 -6.78
CA ASP A 48 -3.26 -2.25 -7.59
C ASP A 48 -2.33 -3.28 -6.96
N THR A 49 -2.84 -4.50 -6.72
CA THR A 49 -2.00 -5.59 -6.20
C THR A 49 -1.12 -6.12 -7.31
N ILE A 50 0.19 -6.20 -7.07
CA ILE A 50 1.11 -6.87 -7.99
C ILE A 50 1.02 -8.37 -7.69
N LYS A 51 0.62 -9.18 -8.68
CA LYS A 51 0.61 -10.64 -8.59
C LYS A 51 1.98 -11.24 -8.85
#